data_AF-A0A1G2W478-F1
#
_entry.id   AF-A0A1G2W478-F1
#
_cell.length_a   1.000
_cell.length_b   1.000
_cell.length_c   1.000
_cell.angle_alpha   90.00
_cell.angle_beta   90.00
_cell.angle_gamma   90.00
#
_symmetry.space_group_name_H-M   'P 1'
#
loop_
_entity.id
_entity.type
_entity.pdbx_description
1 polymer ?
#
loop_
_entity_poly.entity_id
_entity_poly.type
_entity_poly.pdbx_seq_one_letter_code
_entity_poly.pdbx_strand_id
1 'polypeptide(L)'
;MESAPKNEVIRLRGQGNGARKVAITVYLLLAAGLLLMAGCASTQTAKVATVESKPVVAAEPPPPAGPSVAHFTDGREGFVITEPLRMDSQAQSDFDQAGVMIKEGKHDQAIELLEKVIAKSADMTAPHINVAIAYGRIDKPEQAELHLKKALELIPGHPLASNEYGLLLRKAGRFAESRLIYEKSLSVFPEYYPVHKNLGILCDLYLRDSACAIEHYEVYGKAMTKDQQVKLWLVDLHTRSGHVASLTSPRPTE
;
A
#
# COMPACT_ATOMS: atom_id res chain seq x y z
N MET A 1 -31.24 5.88 19.78
CA MET A 1 -30.09 4.96 19.92
C MET A 1 -29.20 5.18 18.72
N GLU A 2 -28.18 5.99 18.96
CA GLU A 2 -27.25 6.51 17.97
C GLU A 2 -26.29 5.38 17.57
N SER A 3 -26.39 4.93 16.32
CA SER A 3 -25.48 3.93 15.78
C SER A 3 -24.11 4.58 15.62
N ALA A 4 -23.13 4.09 16.38
CA ALA A 4 -21.74 4.51 16.27
C ALA A 4 -21.27 4.49 14.80
N PRO A 5 -20.50 5.50 14.35
CA PRO A 5 -19.98 5.54 12.99
C PRO A 5 -19.07 4.33 12.77
N LYS A 6 -19.35 3.56 11.71
CA LYS A 6 -18.49 2.48 11.27
C LYS A 6 -17.17 3.09 10.79
N ASN A 7 -16.09 2.91 11.56
CA ASN A 7 -14.74 3.28 11.14
C ASN A 7 -14.36 2.46 9.90
N GLU A 8 -14.60 3.00 8.70
CA GLU A 8 -14.08 2.44 7.47
C GLU A 8 -12.64 2.90 7.27
N VAL A 9 -11.72 1.94 7.37
CA VAL A 9 -10.28 2.11 7.15
C VAL A 9 -10.04 2.28 5.65
N ILE A 10 -9.48 3.41 5.21
CA ILE A 10 -8.95 3.54 3.84
C ILE A 10 -7.70 2.65 3.74
N ARG A 11 -7.92 1.38 3.38
CA ARG A 11 -6.84 0.41 3.16
C ARG A 11 -6.17 0.70 1.82
N LEU A 12 -5.13 1.52 1.83
CA LEU A 12 -4.16 1.51 0.74
C LEU A 12 -3.38 0.19 0.83
N ARG A 13 -3.90 -0.85 0.19
CA ARG A 13 -3.23 -2.15 0.10
C ARG A 13 -2.01 -1.96 -0.80
N GLY A 14 -0.81 -2.02 -0.21
CA GLY A 14 0.38 -2.36 -0.98
C GLY A 14 0.11 -3.68 -1.70
N GLN A 15 0.03 -3.65 -3.03
CA GLN A 15 -0.15 -4.86 -3.82
C GLN A 15 1.17 -5.64 -3.84
N GLY A 16 1.52 -6.26 -2.72
CA GLY A 16 2.44 -7.39 -2.69
C GLY A 16 1.65 -8.64 -3.07
N ASN A 17 2.04 -9.30 -4.16
CA ASN A 17 1.46 -10.57 -4.58
C ASN A 17 1.76 -11.66 -3.52
N GLY A 18 0.90 -11.78 -2.53
CA GLY A 18 0.82 -12.98 -1.70
C GLY A 18 0.28 -14.12 -2.54
N ALA A 19 1.17 -15.00 -3.03
CA ALA A 19 0.81 -16.25 -3.65
C ALA A 19 -0.09 -17.07 -2.69
N ARG A 20 -1.39 -17.15 -3.00
CA ARG A 20 -2.31 -18.08 -2.33
C ARG A 20 -1.90 -19.50 -2.71
N LYS A 21 -1.22 -20.22 -1.80
CA LYS A 21 -1.17 -21.68 -1.85
C LYS A 21 -2.55 -22.21 -1.46
N VAL A 22 -3.32 -22.64 -2.45
CA VAL A 22 -4.56 -23.39 -2.25
C VAL A 22 -4.16 -24.81 -1.87
N ALA A 23 -4.37 -25.19 -0.61
CA ALA A 23 -4.30 -26.58 -0.18
C ALA A 23 -5.70 -27.17 -0.23
N ILE A 24 -5.98 -27.95 -1.28
CA ILE A 24 -7.13 -28.85 -1.35
C ILE A 24 -6.66 -30.16 -0.71
N THR A 25 -7.18 -30.49 0.47
CA THR A 25 -6.96 -31.80 1.09
C THR A 25 -8.22 -32.63 0.94
N VAL A 26 -8.16 -33.57 0.00
CA VAL A 26 -9.13 -34.66 -0.18
C VAL A 26 -8.86 -35.70 0.90
N TYR A 27 -9.87 -36.11 1.68
CA TYR A 27 -9.78 -37.31 2.52
C TYR A 27 -10.79 -38.36 2.06
N LEU A 28 -10.24 -39.53 1.75
CA LEU A 28 -10.89 -40.77 1.38
C LEU A 28 -11.70 -41.35 2.55
N LEU A 29 -12.92 -41.79 2.24
CA LEU A 29 -13.74 -42.66 3.09
C LEU A 29 -13.22 -44.10 3.01
N LEU A 30 -13.10 -44.78 4.15
CA LEU A 30 -13.34 -46.22 4.27
C LEU A 30 -13.71 -46.58 5.73
N ALA A 31 -14.61 -47.56 5.83
CA ALA A 31 -15.53 -47.81 6.93
C ALA A 31 -15.16 -49.05 7.79
N ALA A 32 -15.81 -49.11 8.97
CA ALA A 32 -16.14 -50.28 9.83
C ALA A 32 -14.97 -51.10 10.43
N GLY A 33 -15.00 -51.67 11.63
CA GLY A 33 -15.98 -51.75 12.72
C GLY A 33 -15.64 -52.97 13.64
N LEU A 34 -15.83 -52.82 14.97
CA LEU A 34 -15.93 -53.87 16.04
C LEU A 34 -14.65 -54.72 16.34
N LEU A 35 -14.26 -55.16 17.55
CA LEU A 35 -14.91 -55.50 18.83
C LEU A 35 -13.89 -55.55 20.01
N LEU A 36 -14.38 -55.19 21.21
CA LEU A 36 -14.10 -55.61 22.61
C LEU A 36 -12.75 -56.24 23.03
N MET A 37 -12.18 -55.74 24.14
CA MET A 37 -12.30 -56.36 25.48
C MET A 37 -11.76 -55.47 26.61
N ALA A 38 -12.37 -55.62 27.78
CA ALA A 38 -12.20 -54.81 29.00
C ALA A 38 -10.95 -55.16 29.83
N GLY A 39 -10.50 -54.20 30.66
CA GLY A 39 -9.55 -54.43 31.75
C GLY A 39 -9.46 -53.23 32.68
N CYS A 40 -10.04 -53.36 33.87
CA CYS A 40 -10.09 -52.34 34.94
C CYS A 40 -8.73 -52.12 35.63
N ALA A 41 -8.45 -50.88 36.06
CA ALA A 41 -7.91 -50.63 37.40
C ALA A 41 -8.08 -49.15 37.80
N SER A 42 -8.57 -48.97 39.02
CA SER A 42 -8.90 -47.75 39.73
C SER A 42 -7.69 -46.92 40.16
N THR A 43 -7.84 -45.59 40.18
CA THR A 43 -7.51 -44.75 41.36
C THR A 43 -8.07 -43.34 41.20
N GLN A 44 -8.85 -42.92 42.20
CA GLN A 44 -9.41 -41.57 42.35
C GLN A 44 -8.30 -40.57 42.70
N THR A 45 -8.20 -39.47 41.97
CA THR A 45 -7.66 -38.21 42.51
C THR A 45 -8.47 -37.01 41.99
N ALA A 46 -8.96 -36.26 42.97
CA ALA A 46 -9.40 -34.86 42.98
C ALA A 46 -9.87 -34.18 41.69
N LYS A 47 -11.16 -33.84 41.69
CA LYS A 47 -11.82 -32.89 40.79
C LYS A 47 -11.31 -31.46 41.10
N VAL A 48 -10.38 -30.95 40.32
CA VAL A 48 -10.13 -29.50 40.22
C VAL A 48 -10.85 -29.02 38.95
N ALA A 49 -11.94 -28.29 39.13
CA ALA A 49 -12.61 -27.61 38.05
C ALA A 49 -11.73 -26.43 37.60
N THR A 50 -10.82 -26.68 36.65
CA THR A 50 -10.24 -25.63 35.83
C THR A 50 -11.35 -25.09 34.94
N VAL A 51 -11.83 -23.89 35.27
CA VAL A 51 -12.58 -23.06 34.33
C VAL A 51 -11.61 -22.74 33.20
N GLU A 52 -11.78 -23.42 32.09
CA GLU A 52 -11.06 -23.15 30.84
C GLU A 52 -11.55 -21.78 30.34
N SER A 53 -10.84 -20.72 30.74
CA SER A 53 -11.09 -19.39 30.21
C SER A 53 -10.73 -19.41 28.72
N LYS A 54 -11.75 -19.26 27.86
CA LYS A 54 -11.58 -19.00 26.43
C LYS A 54 -10.43 -17.99 26.23
N PRO A 55 -9.56 -18.18 25.21
CA PRO A 55 -8.55 -17.19 24.90
C PRO A 55 -9.28 -15.88 24.59
N VAL A 56 -9.05 -14.87 25.43
CA VAL A 56 -9.47 -13.51 25.16
C VAL A 56 -8.66 -13.09 23.95
N VAL A 57 -9.29 -13.11 22.78
CA VAL A 57 -8.80 -12.40 21.60
C VAL A 57 -8.61 -10.97 22.06
N ALA A 58 -7.35 -10.54 22.21
CA ALA A 58 -7.02 -9.18 22.60
C ALA A 58 -7.75 -8.26 21.63
N ALA A 59 -8.69 -7.46 22.16
CA ALA A 59 -9.37 -6.45 21.37
C ALA A 59 -8.30 -5.56 20.74
N GLU A 60 -8.40 -5.32 19.43
CA GLU A 60 -7.51 -4.37 18.76
C GLU A 60 -7.52 -3.04 19.54
N PRO A 61 -6.34 -2.44 19.78
CA PRO A 61 -6.28 -1.17 20.48
C PRO A 61 -7.16 -0.14 19.76
N PRO A 62 -7.83 0.76 20.51
CA PRO A 62 -8.71 1.76 19.92
C PRO A 62 -7.93 2.55 18.87
N PRO A 63 -8.55 2.85 17.71
CA PRO A 63 -7.86 3.55 16.63
C PRO A 63 -7.34 4.89 17.14
N PRO A 64 -6.13 5.29 16.70
CA PRO A 64 -5.50 6.50 17.19
C PRO A 64 -6.33 7.75 16.88
N ALA A 65 -6.22 8.75 17.75
CA ALA A 65 -6.94 10.02 17.65
C ALA A 65 -6.49 10.91 16.47
N GLY A 66 -5.76 10.39 15.50
CA GLY A 66 -5.28 11.07 14.31
C GLY A 66 -4.76 10.05 13.29
N PRO A 67 -4.29 10.52 12.13
CA PRO A 67 -3.65 9.64 11.16
C PRO A 67 -2.54 8.78 11.78
N SER A 68 -2.46 7.53 11.37
CA SER A 68 -1.45 6.59 11.84
C SER A 68 -0.98 5.65 10.75
N VAL A 69 0.20 5.09 10.95
CA VAL A 69 0.82 4.11 10.07
C VAL A 69 1.13 2.87 10.88
N ALA A 70 0.72 1.71 10.38
CA ALA A 70 1.09 0.41 10.95
C ALA A 70 1.66 -0.49 9.86
N HIS A 71 2.86 -1.01 10.05
CA HIS A 71 3.42 -2.06 9.20
C HIS A 71 2.84 -3.42 9.58
N PHE A 72 2.73 -4.33 8.61
CA PHE A 72 2.30 -5.68 8.88
C PHE A 72 3.37 -6.42 9.73
N THR A 73 2.91 -7.13 10.76
CA THR A 73 3.78 -7.91 11.65
C THR A 73 3.62 -9.41 11.47
N ASP A 74 2.80 -9.86 10.51
CA ASP A 74 2.45 -11.26 10.27
C ASP A 74 3.30 -11.91 9.16
N GLY A 75 4.48 -11.33 8.88
CA GLY A 75 5.38 -11.78 7.83
C GLY A 75 4.97 -11.35 6.41
N ARG A 76 3.86 -10.62 6.26
CA ARG A 76 3.55 -9.91 5.02
C ARG A 76 4.36 -8.62 4.95
N GLU A 77 4.80 -8.28 3.75
CA GLU A 77 5.31 -6.95 3.45
C GLU A 77 4.15 -5.97 3.23
N GLY A 78 4.23 -4.80 3.84
CA GLY A 78 3.35 -3.67 3.61
C GLY A 78 2.96 -2.92 4.86
N PHE A 79 2.06 -1.97 4.66
CA PHE A 79 1.57 -1.07 5.70
C PHE A 79 0.08 -0.75 5.51
N VAL A 80 -0.50 -0.17 6.55
CA VAL A 80 -1.83 0.43 6.55
C VAL A 80 -1.68 1.86 7.06
N ILE A 81 -2.22 2.79 6.29
CA ILE A 81 -2.46 4.16 6.74
C ILE A 81 -3.90 4.21 7.21
N THR A 82 -4.10 4.56 8.48
CA THR A 82 -5.43 4.73 9.06
C THR A 82 -5.63 6.20 9.35
N GLU A 83 -6.62 6.79 8.69
CA GLU A 83 -7.10 8.13 8.98
C GLU A 83 -8.53 8.00 9.51
N PRO A 84 -8.85 8.55 10.68
CA PRO A 84 -10.21 8.52 11.20
C PRO A 84 -11.13 9.27 10.22
N LEU A 85 -12.22 8.63 9.81
CA LEU A 85 -13.19 9.27 8.94
C LEU A 85 -13.86 10.42 9.70
N ARG A 86 -13.46 11.65 9.37
CA ARG A 86 -13.98 12.88 9.96
C ARG A 86 -14.88 13.64 9.00
N MET A 87 -15.62 12.89 8.18
CA MET A 87 -16.62 13.42 7.25
C MET A 87 -18.02 13.04 7.74
N ASP A 88 -18.95 14.00 7.65
CA ASP A 88 -20.38 13.68 7.71
C ASP A 88 -20.79 12.86 6.46
N SER A 89 -21.98 12.25 6.50
CA SER A 89 -22.46 11.40 5.39
C SER A 89 -22.52 12.12 4.05
N GLN A 90 -22.77 13.44 4.05
CA GLN A 90 -22.82 14.24 2.82
C GLN A 90 -21.40 14.45 2.27
N ALA A 91 -20.44 14.83 3.12
CA ALA A 91 -19.05 15.00 2.74
C ALA A 91 -18.43 13.70 2.23
N GLN A 92 -18.79 12.55 2.82
CA GLN A 92 -18.39 11.24 2.29
C GLN A 92 -18.97 11.00 0.89
N SER A 93 -20.27 11.24 0.69
CA SER A 93 -20.90 11.11 -0.63
C SER A 93 -20.27 12.04 -1.67
N ASP A 94 -19.99 13.28 -1.29
CA ASP A 94 -19.35 14.29 -2.14
C ASP A 94 -17.92 13.84 -2.53
N PHE A 95 -17.17 13.29 -1.57
CA PHE A 95 -15.83 12.76 -1.81
C PHE A 95 -15.85 11.57 -2.78
N ASP A 96 -16.77 10.63 -2.60
CA ASP A 96 -16.91 9.45 -3.48
C ASP A 96 -17.32 9.88 -4.90
N GLN A 97 -18.26 10.82 -5.01
CA GLN A 97 -18.68 11.39 -6.29
C GLN A 97 -17.53 12.11 -7.00
N ALA A 98 -16.73 12.89 -6.28
CA ALA A 98 -15.57 13.55 -6.86
C ALA A 98 -14.52 12.54 -7.36
N GLY A 99 -14.34 11.42 -6.65
CA GLY A 99 -13.50 10.32 -7.11
C GLY A 99 -13.95 9.72 -8.45
N VAL A 100 -15.26 9.62 -8.68
CA VAL A 100 -15.83 9.23 -9.99
C VAL A 100 -15.58 10.31 -11.04
N MET A 101 -15.83 11.58 -10.72
CA MET A 101 -15.61 12.71 -11.64
C MET A 101 -14.16 12.78 -12.14
N ILE A 102 -13.17 12.54 -11.27
CA ILE A 102 -11.76 12.49 -11.67
C ILE A 102 -11.52 11.42 -12.73
N LYS A 103 -12.11 10.23 -12.58
CA LYS A 103 -11.97 9.12 -13.55
C LYS A 103 -12.65 9.42 -14.88
N GLU A 104 -13.74 10.18 -14.85
CA GLU A 104 -14.49 10.61 -16.03
C GLU A 104 -13.88 11.85 -16.73
N GLY A 105 -12.79 12.41 -16.20
CA GLY A 105 -12.16 13.61 -16.75
C GLY A 105 -12.86 14.93 -16.39
N LYS A 106 -13.86 14.91 -15.51
CA LYS A 106 -14.61 16.09 -15.04
C LYS A 106 -13.85 16.80 -13.92
N HIS A 107 -12.62 17.23 -14.22
CA HIS A 107 -11.66 17.69 -13.22
C HIS A 107 -12.09 18.97 -12.50
N ASP A 108 -12.62 19.97 -13.20
CA ASP A 108 -13.08 21.22 -12.56
C ASP A 108 -14.23 20.97 -11.57
N GLN A 109 -15.21 20.13 -11.94
CA GLN A 109 -16.32 19.76 -11.05
C GLN A 109 -15.83 18.96 -9.83
N ALA A 110 -14.87 18.06 -10.03
CA ALA A 110 -14.27 17.32 -8.93
C ALA A 110 -13.55 18.25 -7.95
N ILE A 111 -12.82 19.25 -8.45
CA ILE A 111 -12.13 20.25 -7.63
C ILE A 111 -13.14 21.01 -6.78
N GLU A 112 -14.19 21.58 -7.37
CA GLU A 112 -15.23 22.32 -6.63
C GLU A 112 -15.86 21.48 -5.51
N LEU A 113 -16.12 20.21 -5.78
CA LEU A 113 -16.73 19.31 -4.80
C LEU A 113 -15.76 18.93 -3.69
N LEU A 114 -14.50 18.65 -4.02
CA LEU A 114 -13.48 18.31 -3.03
C LEU A 114 -13.08 19.51 -2.16
N GLU A 115 -13.09 20.74 -2.67
CA GLU A 115 -12.86 21.93 -1.84
C GLU A 115 -13.93 22.07 -0.74
N LYS A 116 -15.19 21.70 -1.05
CA LYS A 116 -16.27 21.65 -0.03
C LYS A 116 -16.02 20.55 1.01
N VAL A 117 -15.50 19.40 0.58
CA VAL A 117 -15.11 18.31 1.47
C VAL A 117 -13.97 18.76 2.40
N ILE A 118 -12.93 19.37 1.85
CA ILE A 118 -11.77 19.89 2.60
C ILE A 118 -12.20 20.93 3.63
N ALA A 119 -13.14 21.83 3.28
CA ALA A 119 -13.65 22.85 4.20
C ALA A 119 -14.30 22.26 5.46
N LYS A 120 -14.83 21.03 5.38
CA LYS A 120 -15.43 20.31 6.51
C LYS A 120 -14.45 19.37 7.23
N SER A 121 -13.44 18.89 6.52
CA SER A 121 -12.55 17.81 6.97
C SER A 121 -11.11 18.06 6.53
N ALA A 122 -10.52 19.14 7.05
CA ALA A 122 -9.19 19.64 6.65
C ALA A 122 -8.00 18.77 7.13
N ASP A 123 -8.26 17.74 7.92
CA ASP A 123 -7.26 16.92 8.58
C ASP A 123 -7.10 15.51 7.97
N MET A 124 -7.60 15.32 6.75
CA MET A 124 -7.45 14.09 5.98
C MET A 124 -6.63 14.30 4.71
N THR A 125 -5.74 13.37 4.40
CA THR A 125 -4.86 13.47 3.23
C THR A 125 -5.59 13.23 1.91
N ALA A 126 -6.56 12.31 1.90
CA ALA A 126 -7.16 11.81 0.67
C ALA A 126 -7.88 12.89 -0.18
N PRO A 127 -8.69 13.81 0.39
CA PRO A 127 -9.25 14.93 -0.37
C PRO A 127 -8.17 15.85 -0.97
N HIS A 128 -7.13 16.19 -0.21
CA HIS A 128 -6.02 17.00 -0.72
C HIS A 128 -5.28 16.31 -1.88
N ILE A 129 -5.01 15.01 -1.76
CA ILE A 129 -4.36 14.23 -2.83
C ILE A 129 -5.24 14.21 -4.10
N ASN A 130 -6.54 13.94 -3.95
CA ASN A 130 -7.47 13.89 -5.09
C ASN A 130 -7.61 15.25 -5.79
N VAL A 131 -7.65 16.35 -5.04
CA VAL A 131 -7.65 17.71 -5.60
C VAL A 131 -6.35 17.99 -6.35
N ALA A 132 -5.20 17.62 -5.79
CA ALA A 132 -3.93 17.81 -6.46
C ALA A 132 -3.84 17.03 -7.78
N ILE A 133 -4.31 15.78 -7.80
CA ILE A 133 -4.41 14.99 -9.03
C ILE A 133 -5.28 15.71 -10.05
N ALA A 134 -6.45 16.21 -9.65
CA ALA A 134 -7.35 16.93 -10.55
C ALA A 134 -6.71 18.22 -11.10
N TYR A 135 -6.07 19.03 -10.26
CA TYR A 135 -5.31 20.21 -10.69
C TYR A 135 -4.17 19.87 -11.66
N GLY A 136 -3.43 18.79 -11.39
CA GLY A 136 -2.37 18.32 -12.28
C GLY A 136 -2.88 17.90 -13.68
N ARG A 137 -4.13 17.40 -13.76
CA ARG A 137 -4.76 17.02 -15.04
C ARG A 137 -5.21 18.22 -15.88
N ILE A 138 -5.49 19.35 -15.26
CA ILE A 138 -5.85 20.62 -15.92
C ILE A 138 -4.69 21.61 -16.00
N ASP A 139 -3.46 21.11 -15.85
CA ASP A 139 -2.21 21.87 -15.96
C ASP A 139 -2.14 23.10 -15.03
N LYS A 140 -2.59 22.92 -13.78
CA LYS A 140 -2.50 23.89 -12.69
C LYS A 140 -1.52 23.39 -11.61
N PRO A 141 -0.21 23.37 -11.89
CA PRO A 141 0.78 22.70 -11.04
C PRO A 141 1.00 23.39 -9.69
N GLU A 142 0.87 24.72 -9.60
CA GLU A 142 1.06 25.45 -8.34
C GLU A 142 -0.01 25.09 -7.30
N GLN A 143 -1.26 24.97 -7.73
CA GLN A 143 -2.36 24.51 -6.90
C GLN A 143 -2.18 23.05 -6.50
N ALA A 144 -1.78 22.19 -7.44
CA ALA A 144 -1.48 20.79 -7.12
C ALA A 144 -0.39 20.67 -6.03
N GLU A 145 0.70 21.44 -6.16
CA GLU A 145 1.79 21.47 -5.18
C GLU A 145 1.31 21.92 -3.79
N LEU A 146 0.42 22.90 -3.70
CA LEU A 146 -0.15 23.36 -2.43
C LEU A 146 -0.86 22.23 -1.68
N HIS A 147 -1.75 21.50 -2.37
CA HIS A 147 -2.50 20.41 -1.73
C HIS A 147 -1.61 19.21 -1.41
N LEU A 148 -0.59 18.92 -2.23
CA LEU A 148 0.36 17.83 -1.93
C LEU A 148 1.23 18.15 -0.72
N LYS A 149 1.70 19.40 -0.58
CA LYS A 149 2.37 19.86 0.64
C LYS A 149 1.46 19.70 1.85
N LYS A 150 0.18 20.07 1.73
CA LYS A 150 -0.78 19.90 2.83
C LYS A 150 -0.97 18.44 3.24
N ALA A 151 -1.11 17.53 2.28
CA ALA A 151 -1.18 16.10 2.56
C ALA A 151 0.08 15.58 3.27
N LEU A 152 1.27 16.07 2.89
CA LEU A 152 2.54 15.70 3.50
C LEU A 152 2.81 16.37 4.86
N GLU A 153 2.14 17.48 5.17
CA GLU A 153 2.11 18.05 6.53
C GLU A 153 1.30 17.15 7.48
N LEU A 154 0.17 16.62 7.01
CA LEU A 154 -0.70 15.73 7.79
C LEU A 154 -0.03 14.37 8.05
N ILE A 155 0.57 13.78 7.00
CA ILE A 155 1.30 12.52 7.08
C ILE A 155 2.65 12.68 6.36
N PRO A 156 3.73 12.96 7.10
CA PRO A 156 5.07 13.06 6.53
C PRO A 156 5.45 11.80 5.75
N GLY A 157 5.84 12.00 4.49
CA GLY A 157 6.25 10.91 3.60
C GLY A 157 5.09 10.07 3.04
N HIS A 158 3.82 10.50 3.20
CA HIS A 158 2.67 9.77 2.69
C HIS A 158 2.91 9.27 1.27
N PRO A 159 2.77 7.96 0.99
CA PRO A 159 3.30 7.34 -0.21
C PRO A 159 2.63 7.84 -1.49
N LEU A 160 1.30 7.96 -1.48
CA LEU A 160 0.57 8.46 -2.64
C LEU A 160 0.84 9.96 -2.89
N ALA A 161 0.74 10.82 -1.87
CA ALA A 161 1.09 12.23 -1.99
C ALA A 161 2.54 12.45 -2.46
N SER A 162 3.50 11.68 -1.92
CA SER A 162 4.90 11.77 -2.35
C SER A 162 5.07 11.29 -3.80
N ASN A 163 4.34 10.26 -4.20
CA ASN A 163 4.29 9.79 -5.59
C ASN A 163 3.84 10.90 -6.55
N GLU A 164 2.68 11.50 -6.28
CA GLU A 164 2.12 12.58 -7.11
C GLU A 164 3.01 13.82 -7.09
N TYR A 165 3.58 14.18 -5.93
CA TYR A 165 4.43 15.36 -5.83
C TYR A 165 5.78 15.18 -6.53
N GLY A 166 6.41 14.02 -6.39
CA GLY A 166 7.61 13.70 -7.15
C GLY A 166 7.36 13.71 -8.66
N LEU A 167 6.19 13.23 -9.14
CA LEU A 167 5.82 13.29 -10.55
C LEU A 167 5.64 14.74 -11.03
N LEU A 168 4.97 15.57 -10.23
CA LEU A 168 4.78 17.00 -10.49
C LEU A 168 6.12 17.74 -10.59
N LEU A 169 7.00 17.52 -9.61
CA LEU A 169 8.35 18.10 -9.57
C LEU A 169 9.20 17.67 -10.76
N ARG A 170 9.11 16.39 -11.15
CA ARG A 170 9.80 15.86 -12.34
C ARG A 170 9.30 16.52 -13.62
N LYS A 171 7.98 16.71 -13.77
CA LYS A 171 7.41 17.45 -14.92
C LYS A 171 7.92 18.90 -14.96
N ALA A 172 8.11 19.52 -13.81
CA ALA A 172 8.66 20.87 -13.67
C ALA A 172 10.19 20.96 -13.79
N GLY A 173 10.91 19.84 -14.01
CA GLY A 173 12.37 19.83 -14.08
C GLY A 173 13.08 19.94 -12.72
N ARG A 174 12.35 19.93 -11.61
CA ARG A 174 12.86 20.02 -10.23
C ARG A 174 13.32 18.64 -9.74
N PHE A 175 14.29 18.05 -10.43
CA PHE A 175 14.69 16.65 -10.24
C PHE A 175 15.29 16.36 -8.87
N ALA A 176 16.13 17.24 -8.33
CA ALA A 176 16.72 17.07 -7.01
C ALA A 176 15.65 17.04 -5.90
N GLU A 177 14.67 17.93 -5.98
CA GLU A 177 13.55 17.95 -5.03
C GLU A 177 12.65 16.71 -5.20
N SER A 178 12.38 16.29 -6.44
CA SER A 178 11.63 15.06 -6.73
C SER A 178 12.28 13.84 -6.06
N ARG A 179 13.62 13.72 -6.17
CA ARG A 179 14.40 12.65 -5.53
C ARG A 179 14.22 12.67 -4.01
N LEU A 180 14.38 13.83 -3.36
CA LEU A 180 14.22 13.96 -1.91
C LEU A 180 12.81 13.59 -1.43
N ILE A 181 11.77 13.94 -2.18
CA ILE A 181 10.38 13.58 -1.85
C ILE A 181 10.17 12.07 -1.92
N TYR A 182 10.68 11.42 -2.96
CA TYR A 182 10.59 9.95 -3.08
C TYR A 182 11.40 9.25 -1.98
N GLU A 183 12.64 9.66 -1.74
CA GLU A 183 13.51 9.06 -0.71
C GLU A 183 12.90 9.21 0.69
N LYS A 184 12.35 10.38 1.03
CA LYS A 184 11.64 10.58 2.31
C LYS A 184 10.40 9.70 2.43
N SER A 185 9.72 9.42 1.32
CA SER A 185 8.59 8.51 1.34
C SER A 185 9.04 7.08 1.60
N LEU A 186 10.06 6.61 0.89
CA LEU A 186 10.59 5.25 1.03
C LEU A 186 11.28 5.00 2.37
N SER A 187 11.79 6.04 3.05
CA SER A 187 12.32 5.89 4.41
C SER A 187 11.24 5.56 5.45
N VAL A 188 9.97 5.85 5.15
CA VAL A 188 8.82 5.55 6.01
C VAL A 188 8.00 4.38 5.45
N PHE A 189 7.87 4.30 4.13
CA PHE A 189 7.03 3.34 3.40
C PHE A 189 7.85 2.58 2.35
N PRO A 190 8.83 1.75 2.78
CA PRO A 190 9.74 1.06 1.85
C PRO A 190 9.02 0.11 0.89
N GLU A 191 7.82 -0.35 1.24
CA GLU A 191 7.07 -1.33 0.44
C GLU A 191 6.08 -0.65 -0.54
N TYR A 192 6.12 0.67 -0.67
CA TYR A 192 5.29 1.38 -1.64
C TYR A 192 5.94 1.41 -3.03
N TYR A 193 5.80 0.28 -3.72
CA TYR A 193 6.41 0.01 -5.02
C TYR A 193 6.20 1.08 -6.12
N PRO A 194 5.06 1.78 -6.25
CA PRO A 194 4.93 2.86 -7.23
C PRO A 194 6.01 3.94 -7.12
N VAL A 195 6.43 4.28 -5.89
CA VAL A 195 7.51 5.26 -5.67
C VAL A 195 8.87 4.68 -6.09
N HIS A 196 9.15 3.40 -5.84
CA HIS A 196 10.35 2.74 -6.38
C HIS A 196 10.42 2.83 -7.90
N LYS A 197 9.31 2.54 -8.62
CA LYS A 197 9.28 2.66 -10.08
C LYS A 197 9.58 4.10 -10.52
N ASN A 198 8.93 5.09 -9.91
CA ASN A 198 9.07 6.48 -10.32
C ASN A 198 10.42 7.11 -9.96
N LEU A 199 11.01 6.71 -8.82
CA LEU A 199 12.37 7.10 -8.47
C LEU A 199 13.41 6.43 -9.38
N GLY A 200 13.20 5.15 -9.76
CA GLY A 200 14.01 4.48 -10.77
C GLY A 200 13.99 5.22 -12.12
N ILE A 201 12.80 5.62 -12.59
CA ILE A 201 12.64 6.43 -13.82
C ILE A 201 13.35 7.79 -13.69
N LEU A 202 13.23 8.45 -12.54
CA LEU A 202 13.90 9.72 -12.28
C LEU A 202 15.43 9.56 -12.35
N CYS A 203 15.96 8.56 -11.65
CA CYS A 203 17.40 8.28 -11.59
C CYS A 203 17.96 7.91 -12.97
N ASP A 204 17.26 7.06 -13.72
CA ASP A 204 17.64 6.63 -15.06
C ASP A 204 17.66 7.80 -16.06
N LEU A 205 16.48 8.38 -16.31
CA LEU A 205 16.27 9.24 -17.46
C LEU A 205 16.73 10.68 -17.24
N TYR A 206 16.73 11.16 -16.00
CA TYR A 206 16.93 12.58 -15.69
C TYR A 206 18.22 12.84 -14.91
N LEU A 207 18.59 11.95 -14.00
CA LEU A 207 19.82 12.11 -13.19
C LEU A 207 21.02 11.34 -13.74
N ARG A 208 20.78 10.38 -14.64
CA ARG A 208 21.78 9.43 -15.16
C ARG A 208 22.54 8.68 -14.05
N ASP A 209 21.82 8.37 -12.98
CA ASP A 209 22.29 7.58 -11.84
C ASP A 209 21.84 6.13 -12.03
N SER A 210 22.61 5.36 -12.81
CA SER A 210 22.27 3.96 -13.12
C SER A 210 22.24 3.06 -11.88
N ALA A 211 23.06 3.34 -10.87
CA ALA A 211 23.09 2.56 -9.64
C ALA A 211 21.77 2.72 -8.87
N CYS A 212 21.34 3.97 -8.65
CA CYS A 212 20.02 4.28 -8.07
C CYS A 212 18.88 3.64 -8.88
N ALA A 213 18.93 3.75 -10.22
CA ALA A 213 17.89 3.20 -11.07
C ALA A 213 17.76 1.67 -10.95
N ILE A 214 18.89 0.95 -10.99
CA ILE A 214 18.94 -0.51 -10.83
C ILE A 214 18.36 -0.90 -9.47
N GLU A 215 18.81 -0.27 -8.39
CA GLU A 215 18.35 -0.57 -7.03
C GLU A 215 16.82 -0.52 -6.93
N HIS A 216 16.20 0.58 -7.36
CA HIS A 216 14.75 0.73 -7.21
C HIS A 216 13.96 -0.11 -8.21
N TYR A 217 14.45 -0.33 -9.43
CA TYR A 217 13.81 -1.24 -10.38
C TYR A 217 13.88 -2.70 -9.94
N GLU A 218 14.95 -3.13 -9.27
CA GLU A 218 15.04 -4.47 -8.70
C GLU A 218 14.00 -4.69 -7.60
N VAL A 219 13.86 -3.73 -6.67
CA VAL A 219 12.84 -3.79 -5.61
C VAL A 219 11.43 -3.83 -6.22
N TYR A 220 11.12 -2.92 -7.14
CA TYR A 220 9.82 -2.91 -7.83
C TYR A 220 9.57 -4.20 -8.62
N GLY A 221 10.56 -4.70 -9.36
CA GLY A 221 10.45 -5.89 -10.20
C GLY A 221 10.23 -7.19 -9.42
N LYS A 222 10.78 -7.29 -8.20
CA LYS A 222 10.53 -8.41 -7.29
C LYS A 222 9.05 -8.47 -6.87
N ALA A 223 8.44 -7.33 -6.60
CA ALA A 223 7.02 -7.25 -6.24
C ALA A 223 6.08 -7.39 -7.45
N MET A 224 6.43 -6.74 -8.57
CA MET A 224 5.63 -6.65 -9.79
C MET A 224 6.16 -7.59 -10.88
N THR A 225 6.23 -8.89 -10.58
CA THR A 225 6.86 -9.92 -11.44
C THR A 225 6.28 -10.05 -12.85
N LYS A 226 5.06 -9.53 -13.08
CA LYS A 226 4.38 -9.52 -14.39
C LYS A 226 4.66 -8.26 -15.22
N ASP A 227 5.25 -7.21 -14.63
CA ASP A 227 5.63 -6.01 -15.38
C ASP A 227 6.86 -6.34 -16.22
N GLN A 228 6.66 -6.59 -17.52
CA GLN A 228 7.75 -6.94 -18.43
C GLN A 228 8.62 -5.72 -18.77
N GLN A 229 8.06 -4.52 -18.68
CA GLN A 229 8.74 -3.29 -19.04
C GLN A 229 9.91 -3.02 -18.10
N VAL A 230 9.71 -3.17 -16.78
CA VAL A 230 10.82 -2.97 -15.82
C VAL A 230 11.96 -3.98 -16.01
N LYS A 231 11.65 -5.22 -16.43
CA LYS A 231 12.70 -6.21 -16.73
C LYS A 231 13.56 -5.80 -17.91
N LEU A 232 12.94 -5.24 -18.96
CA LEU A 232 13.67 -4.72 -20.11
C LEU A 232 14.54 -3.53 -19.73
N TRP A 233 14.03 -2.62 -18.91
CA TRP A 233 14.82 -1.49 -18.38
C TRP A 233 16.02 -1.95 -17.57
N LEU A 234 15.86 -2.97 -16.71
CA LEU A 234 16.97 -3.56 -15.96
C LEU A 234 18.05 -4.17 -16.88
N VAL A 235 17.63 -4.92 -17.91
CA VAL A 235 18.59 -5.51 -18.88
C VAL A 235 19.36 -4.42 -19.63
N ASP A 236 18.69 -3.36 -20.08
CA ASP A 236 19.33 -2.20 -20.71
C ASP A 236 20.34 -1.53 -19.76
N LEU A 237 19.91 -1.23 -18.53
CA LEU A 237 20.73 -0.64 -17.47
C LEU A 237 21.98 -1.45 -17.15
N HIS A 238 21.86 -2.76 -17.06
CA HIS A 238 22.98 -3.66 -16.81
C HIS A 238 23.96 -3.67 -18.00
N THR A 239 23.43 -3.75 -19.21
CA THR A 239 24.23 -3.75 -20.45
C THR A 239 25.05 -2.46 -20.59
N ARG A 240 24.42 -1.30 -20.40
CA ARG A 240 25.10 0.01 -20.52
C ARG A 240 26.05 0.32 -19.37
N SER A 241 25.83 -0.26 -18.19
CA SER A 241 26.67 -0.05 -16.99
C SER A 241 27.84 -1.04 -16.89
N GLY A 242 28.07 -1.87 -17.93
CA GLY A 242 29.14 -2.88 -17.95
C GLY A 242 28.93 -4.07 -17.00
N HIS A 243 27.81 -4.10 -16.27
CA HIS A 243 27.39 -5.24 -15.47
C HIS A 243 26.64 -6.20 -16.38
N VAL A 244 27.33 -7.12 -17.05
CA VAL A 244 26.64 -8.28 -17.64
C VAL A 244 26.15 -9.13 -16.48
N ALA A 245 24.94 -8.88 -16.01
CA ALA A 245 24.26 -9.77 -15.09
C ALA A 245 24.20 -11.15 -15.77
N SER A 246 24.86 -12.13 -15.15
CA SER A 246 24.95 -13.52 -15.59
C SER A 246 23.56 -14.15 -15.62
N LEU A 247 22.78 -13.84 -16.65
CA LEU A 247 21.58 -14.57 -17.03
C LEU A 247 21.96 -15.80 -17.86
N THR A 248 22.84 -16.64 -17.31
CA THR A 248 23.04 -17.98 -17.83
C THR A 248 21.91 -18.86 -17.31
N SER A 249 20.83 -18.98 -18.08
CA SER A 249 20.02 -20.20 -18.03
C SER A 249 20.95 -21.39 -18.34
N PRO A 250 20.88 -22.53 -17.62
CA PRO A 250 21.67 -23.69 -17.98
C PRO A 250 21.26 -24.13 -19.38
N ARG A 251 22.25 -24.23 -20.29
CA ARG A 251 22.07 -24.88 -21.60
C ARG A 251 21.55 -26.31 -21.35
N PRO A 252 20.58 -26.81 -22.12
CA PRO A 252 20.24 -28.22 -22.06
C PRO A 252 21.49 -29.01 -22.47
N THR A 253 21.91 -29.93 -21.61
CA THR A 253 22.88 -30.96 -21.97
C THR A 253 22.24 -31.85 -23.03
N GLU A 254 22.90 -31.96 -24.19
CA GLU A 254 22.63 -33.00 -25.18
C GLU A 254 22.86 -34.40 -24.61
#